data_AF-A0A4Q5UAT1-F1
#
_entry.id   AF-A0A4Q5UAT1-F1
#
_cell.length_a   1.000
_cell.length_b   1.000
_cell.length_c   1.000
_cell.angle_alpha   90.00
_cell.angle_beta   90.00
_cell.angle_gamma   90.00
#
_symmetry.space_group_name_H-M   'P 1'
#
loop_
_entity.id
_entity.type
_entity.pdbx_description
1 polymer ?
#
loop_
_entity_poly.entity_id
_entity_poly.type
_entity_poly.pdbx_seq_one_letter_code
_entity_poly.pdbx_strand_id
1 'polypeptide(L)'
;MGGGPASASQGYVRPTYGVDAAIRYEFLKNKTASLSLNVNDIFKTRRSDIHSESTLFTQDAYRIRDQRVFRINFNWRFGKFDPSLFKRKNLKGEREGTNIDMGQ
;
A
#
# COMPACT_ATOMS: atom_id res chain seq x y z
N MET A 1 16.21 36.44 -5.68
CA MET A 1 17.17 35.55 -4.99
C MET A 1 16.75 34.11 -5.23
N GLY A 2 17.39 33.44 -6.20
CA GLY A 2 17.08 32.07 -6.57
C GLY A 2 17.94 31.11 -5.76
N GLY A 3 17.37 30.51 -4.72
CA GLY A 3 17.97 29.36 -4.03
C GLY A 3 17.76 28.11 -4.87
N GLY A 4 18.62 27.92 -5.88
CA GLY A 4 18.72 26.63 -6.55
C GLY A 4 19.13 25.55 -5.54
N PRO A 5 18.76 24.28 -5.76
CA PRO A 5 19.15 23.19 -4.87
C PRO A 5 20.67 23.25 -4.68
N ALA A 6 21.11 23.33 -3.42
CA ALA A 6 22.52 23.22 -3.08
C ALA A 6 23.00 21.88 -3.67
N SER A 7 23.73 21.98 -4.77
CA SER A 7 24.44 20.84 -5.32
C SER A 7 25.37 20.36 -4.21
N ALA A 8 25.37 19.07 -3.92
CA ALA A 8 26.37 18.45 -3.07
C ALA A 8 27.74 18.43 -3.79
N SER A 9 28.15 19.54 -4.42
CA SER A 9 29.45 19.67 -5.07
C SER A 9 30.60 19.64 -4.06
N GLN A 10 30.30 19.84 -2.76
CA GLN A 10 31.23 19.64 -1.66
C GLN A 10 30.53 19.03 -0.42
N GLY A 11 29.87 17.88 -0.58
CA GLY A 11 29.20 17.22 0.54
C GLY A 11 28.82 15.78 0.23
N TYR A 12 28.57 14.98 1.27
CA TYR A 12 28.12 13.59 1.13
C TYR A 12 26.81 13.36 1.87
N VAL A 13 25.96 12.53 1.26
CA VAL A 13 24.75 12.03 1.90
C VAL A 13 25.08 10.67 2.49
N ARG A 14 24.84 10.50 3.80
CA ARG A 14 25.06 9.20 4.44
C ARG A 14 24.02 8.18 3.93
N PRO A 15 24.44 6.93 3.70
CA PRO A 15 23.52 5.89 3.24
C PRO A 15 22.43 5.66 4.29
N THR A 16 21.18 5.62 3.84
CA THR A 16 20.01 5.40 4.70
C THR A 16 19.51 3.98 4.52
N TYR A 17 19.29 3.29 5.63
CA TYR A 17 18.72 1.93 5.63
C TYR A 17 17.46 1.89 6.47
N GLY A 18 16.56 0.96 6.16
CA GLY A 18 15.34 0.78 6.93
C GLY A 18 14.78 -0.62 6.75
N VAL A 19 14.22 -1.16 7.83
CA VAL A 19 13.52 -2.44 7.81
C VAL A 19 12.08 -2.20 8.24
N ASP A 20 11.15 -2.67 7.42
CA ASP A 20 9.72 -2.69 7.70
C ASP A 20 9.26 -4.13 7.80
N ALA A 21 8.25 -4.38 8.63
CA ALA A 21 7.62 -5.69 8.74
C ALA A 21 6.10 -5.58 8.78
N ALA A 22 5.45 -6.58 8.21
CA ALA A 22 4.00 -6.72 8.26
C ALA A 22 3.65 -8.18 8.49
N ILE A 23 2.70 -8.43 9.40
CA ILE A 23 2.15 -9.75 9.68
C ILE A 23 0.65 -9.66 9.55
N ARG A 24 0.05 -10.60 8.81
CA ARG A 24 -1.40 -10.76 8.71
C ARG A 24 -1.79 -12.14 9.21
N TYR A 25 -2.77 -12.16 10.11
CA TYR A 25 -3.41 -13.36 10.58
C TYR A 25 -4.86 -13.40 10.09
N GLU A 26 -5.22 -14.46 9.39
CA GLU A 26 -6.58 -14.71 8.92
C GLU A 26 -7.22 -15.78 9.78
N PHE A 27 -8.45 -15.55 10.22
CA PHE A 27 -9.18 -16.43 11.12
C PHE A 27 -10.67 -16.48 10.74
N LEU A 28 -11.42 -17.37 11.40
CA LEU A 28 -12.80 -17.83 11.06
C LEU A 28 -12.89 -18.76 9.82
N LYS A 29 -14.06 -19.39 9.68
CA LYS A 29 -14.44 -20.16 8.49
C LYS A 29 -14.33 -19.26 7.25
N ASN A 30 -13.75 -19.82 6.19
CA ASN A 30 -13.51 -19.13 4.92
C ASN A 30 -12.66 -17.83 5.03
N LYS A 31 -11.82 -17.69 6.07
CA LYS A 31 -10.93 -16.53 6.24
C LYS A 31 -11.70 -15.20 6.21
N THR A 32 -12.85 -15.19 6.88
CA THR A 32 -13.78 -14.05 6.85
C THR A 32 -13.31 -12.91 7.74
N ALA A 33 -12.50 -13.17 8.76
CA ALA A 33 -11.82 -12.14 9.54
C ALA A 33 -10.31 -12.15 9.30
N SER A 34 -9.70 -10.97 9.42
CA SER A 34 -8.25 -10.81 9.37
C SER A 34 -7.80 -9.68 10.28
N LEU A 35 -6.65 -9.89 10.92
CA LEU A 35 -5.94 -8.90 11.71
C LEU A 35 -4.57 -8.70 11.08
N SER A 36 -4.25 -7.47 10.69
CA SER A 36 -2.94 -7.13 10.11
C SER A 36 -2.23 -6.13 10.99
N LEU A 37 -1.00 -6.44 11.37
CA LEU A 37 -0.08 -5.57 12.07
C LEU A 37 1.05 -5.17 11.12
N ASN A 38 1.26 -3.86 10.96
CA ASN A 38 2.32 -3.30 10.12
C ASN A 38 3.18 -2.38 10.97
N VAL A 39 4.49 -2.49 10.83
CA VAL A 39 5.48 -1.67 11.54
C VAL A 39 6.45 -1.12 10.52
N ASN A 40 6.59 0.21 10.53
CA ASN A 40 7.59 0.91 9.73
C ASN A 40 8.79 1.30 10.61
N ASP A 41 9.99 1.15 10.08
CA ASP A 41 11.27 1.54 10.70
C ASP A 41 11.51 0.89 12.07
N ILE A 42 11.54 -0.46 12.08
CA ILE A 42 11.70 -1.30 13.28
C ILE A 42 12.96 -0.94 14.08
N PHE A 43 14.02 -0.51 13.42
CA PHE A 43 15.31 -0.20 14.04
C PHE A 43 15.60 1.30 14.19
N LYS A 44 14.68 2.19 13.80
CA LYS A 44 14.88 3.67 13.86
C LYS A 44 16.13 4.12 13.07
N THR A 45 16.32 3.55 11.89
CA THR A 45 17.51 3.73 11.05
C THR A 45 17.28 4.68 9.88
N ARG A 46 16.02 5.04 9.59
CA ARG A 46 15.68 5.97 8.49
C ARG A 46 15.96 7.43 8.83
N ARG A 47 17.22 7.81 8.78
CA ARG A 47 17.70 9.19 9.00
C ARG A 47 18.46 9.66 7.77
N SER A 48 18.02 10.79 7.21
CA SER A 48 18.77 11.49 6.17
C SER A 48 19.73 12.45 6.84
N ASP A 49 21.02 12.21 6.63
CA ASP A 49 22.10 13.03 7.15
C ASP A 49 22.89 13.55 5.96
N ILE A 50 22.84 14.87 5.78
CA ILE A 50 23.48 15.58 4.68
C ILE A 50 24.54 16.47 5.31
N HIS A 51 25.79 16.15 5.01
CA HIS A 51 26.94 16.94 5.40
C HIS A 51 27.43 17.72 4.19
N SER A 52 27.57 19.04 4.32
CA SER A 52 28.09 19.92 3.26
C SER A 52 29.18 20.82 3.84
N GLU A 53 30.36 20.78 3.25
CA GLU A 53 31.53 21.53 3.69
C GLU A 53 32.05 22.38 2.54
N SER A 54 32.43 23.62 2.79
CA SER A 54 33.07 24.50 1.81
C SER A 54 34.09 25.36 2.52
N THR A 55 35.00 25.99 1.77
CA THR A 55 36.10 26.80 2.31
C THR A 55 35.62 27.97 3.19
N LEU A 56 34.34 28.34 3.11
CA LEU A 56 33.73 29.46 3.83
C LEU A 56 32.62 29.02 4.81
N PHE A 57 32.19 27.76 4.80
CA PHE A 57 31.09 27.30 5.66
C PHE A 57 31.06 25.78 5.84
N THR A 58 30.60 25.34 7.02
CA THR A 58 30.21 23.95 7.29
C THR A 58 28.72 23.94 7.62
N GLN A 59 27.94 23.10 6.95
CA GLN A 59 26.51 22.98 7.14
C GLN A 59 26.11 21.50 7.35
N ASP A 60 25.51 21.24 8.50
CA ASP A 60 24.91 19.96 8.84
C ASP A 60 23.39 20.05 8.75
N ALA A 61 22.77 19.16 7.98
CA ALA A 61 21.32 19.07 7.87
C ALA A 61 20.84 17.65 8.20
N TYR A 62 20.07 17.51 9.27
CA TYR A 62 19.41 16.26 9.63
C TYR A 62 17.92 16.32 9.29
N ARG A 63 17.42 15.26 8.64
CA ARG A 63 15.99 15.10 8.36
C ARG A 63 15.52 13.68 8.67
N ILE A 64 14.48 13.57 9.47
CA ILE A 64 13.76 12.32 9.69
C ILE A 64 12.55 12.34 8.76
N ARG A 65 12.52 11.45 7.77
CA ARG A 65 11.45 11.42 6.76
C ARG A 65 10.19 10.71 7.27
N ASP A 66 10.38 9.54 7.88
CA ASP A 66 9.31 8.68 8.38
C ASP A 66 9.61 8.32 9.84
N GLN A 67 8.70 8.65 10.76
CA GLN A 67 8.79 8.20 12.15
C GLN A 67 8.35 6.74 12.28
N ARG A 68 8.70 6.08 13.39
CA ARG A 68 8.28 4.70 13.67
C ARG A 68 6.77 4.67 13.90
N VAL A 69 6.04 4.04 12.98
CA VAL A 69 4.58 3.93 13.03
C VAL A 69 4.17 2.47 13.13
N PHE A 70 3.28 2.18 14.08
CA PHE A 70 2.60 0.91 14.22
C PHE A 70 1.16 1.06 13.72
N ARG A 71 0.75 0.19 12.79
CA ARG A 71 -0.63 0.18 12.25
C ARG A 71 -1.27 -1.17 12.47
N ILE A 72 -2.39 -1.17 13.18
CA ILE A 72 -3.24 -2.35 13.38
C ILE A 72 -4.49 -2.17 12.53
N ASN A 73 -4.80 -3.17 11.72
CA ASN A 73 -5.99 -3.18 10.86
C ASN A 73 -6.79 -4.45 11.15
N PHE A 74 -8.02 -4.26 11.59
CA PHE A 74 -8.99 -5.34 11.75
C PHE A 74 -9.98 -5.27 10.59
N ASN A 75 -10.20 -6.40 9.92
CA ASN A 75 -11.17 -6.51 8.85
C ASN A 75 -12.03 -7.76 9.05
N TRP A 76 -13.35 -7.61 8.98
CA TRP A 76 -14.29 -8.70 9.13
C TRP A 76 -15.39 -8.61 8.06
N ARG A 77 -15.46 -9.66 7.24
CA ARG A 77 -16.46 -9.83 6.18
C ARG A 77 -17.61 -10.67 6.72
N PHE A 78 -18.79 -10.07 6.80
CA PHE A 78 -20.02 -10.71 7.24
C PHE A 78 -21.01 -10.84 6.06
N GLY A 79 -21.85 -11.88 6.08
CA GLY A 79 -22.87 -12.14 5.05
C GLY A 79 -22.74 -13.50 4.35
N LYS A 80 -23.82 -13.95 3.71
CA LYS A 80 -23.79 -15.14 2.85
C LYS A 80 -23.04 -14.78 1.57
N PHE A 81 -21.87 -15.37 1.35
CA PHE A 81 -21.21 -15.30 0.06
C PHE A 81 -22.03 -16.12 -0.93
N ASP A 82 -22.90 -15.45 -1.69
CA ASP A 82 -23.72 -16.11 -2.71
C ASP A 82 -22.99 -16.02 -4.08
N PRO A 83 -22.32 -17.09 -4.52
CA PRO A 83 -21.68 -17.12 -5.83
C PRO A 83 -22.68 -17.02 -6.98
N SER A 84 -23.99 -17.16 -6.74
CA SER A 84 -25.03 -16.93 -7.74
C SER A 84 -25.11 -15.47 -8.20
N LEU A 85 -24.65 -14.50 -7.39
CA LEU A 85 -24.54 -13.09 -7.79
C LEU A 85 -23.52 -12.87 -8.92
N PHE A 86 -22.53 -13.76 -9.06
CA PHE A 86 -21.55 -13.71 -10.15
C PHE A 86 -21.96 -14.54 -11.37
N LYS A 87 -23.01 -15.35 -11.25
CA LYS A 87 -23.59 -16.04 -12.41
C LYS A 87 -24.41 -15.01 -13.19
N ARG A 88 -23.81 -14.45 -14.25
CA ARG A 88 -24.56 -13.65 -15.25
C ARG A 88 -25.80 -14.45 -15.66
N LYS A 89 -26.99 -13.91 -15.37
CA LYS A 89 -28.26 -14.42 -15.89
C LYS A 89 -28.13 -14.47 -17.41
N ASN A 90 -28.09 -15.68 -17.97
CA ASN A 90 -27.97 -15.88 -19.41
C ASN A 90 -29.34 -15.57 -20.04
N LEU A 91 -29.59 -14.32 -20.42
CA LEU A 91 -30.82 -13.84 -21.06
C LEU A 91 -31.05 -14.42 -22.48
N LYS A 92 -30.25 -15.40 -22.90
CA LYS A 92 -30.27 -15.93 -24.27
C LYS A 92 -31.32 -17.02 -24.51
N GLY A 93 -31.92 -17.60 -23.46
CA GLY A 93 -32.89 -18.70 -23.58
C GLY A 93 -34.37 -18.28 -23.65
N GLU A 94 -34.70 -17.00 -23.45
CA GLU A 94 -36.10 -16.55 -23.32
C GLU A 94 -36.68 -15.98 -24.64
N ARG A 95 -35.92 -16.03 -25.75
CA ARG A 95 -36.33 -15.53 -27.07
C ARG A 95 -36.60 -16.60 -28.13
N GLU A 96 -36.32 -17.88 -27.85
CA GLU A 96 -36.49 -18.97 -28.84
C GLU A 96 -37.85 -19.70 -28.73
N GLY A 97 -38.69 -19.37 -27.73
CA GLY A 97 -39.97 -20.04 -27.51
C GLY A 97 -41.21 -19.41 -28.17
N THR A 98 -41.07 -18.34 -28.98
CA THR A 98 -42.23 -17.56 -29.49
C THR A 98 -42.37 -17.59 -31.02
N ASN A 99 -41.56 -18.36 -31.76
CA ASN A 99 -41.51 -18.28 -33.23
C ASN A 99 -41.63 -19.63 -33.98
N ILE A 100 -42.27 -20.65 -33.38
CA ILE A 100 -42.59 -21.88 -34.12
C ILE A 100 -43.98 -22.32 -33.70
N ASP A 101 -45.01 -21.78 -34.36
CA ASP A 101 -46.15 -22.54 -34.92
C ASP A 101 -47.26 -21.58 -35.42
N MET A 102 -47.07 -21.03 -36.61
CA MET A 102 -48.16 -20.45 -37.42
C MET A 102 -47.83 -20.67 -38.90
N GLY A 103 -48.41 -21.72 -39.49
CA GLY A 103 -48.31 -21.95 -40.94
C GLY A 103 -48.92 -23.27 -41.34
N GLN A 104 -50.14 -23.19 -41.89
CA GLN A 104 -50.87 -24.25 -42.62
C GLN A 104 -50.05 -24.81 -43.79
#